data_AF-A0AA97DZB3-F1
#
_entry.id   AF-A0AA97DZB3-F1
#
_cell.length_a   1.000
_cell.length_b   1.000
_cell.length_c   1.000
_cell.angle_alpha   90.00
_cell.angle_beta   90.00
_cell.angle_gamma   90.00
#
_symmetry.space_group_name_H-M   'P 1'
#
loop_
_entity.id
_entity.type
_entity.pdbx_description
1 polymer ?
#
loop_
_entity_poly.entity_id
_entity_poly.type
_entity_poly.pdbx_seq_one_letter_code
_entity_poly.pdbx_strand_id
1 'polypeptide(L)'
;MLDFLNLQRLELDDAFEYYQSLLGGLGYEFVDEIERSIERIKKFPTSYQEIGKYSRRCLVHRFPYGLIYQVRRNEILIVAVSHLHQKPESWKSREE
;
A
#
# COMPACT_ATOMS: atom_id res chain seq x y z
N MET A 1 1.59 17.09 -0.81
CA MET A 1 0.31 16.42 -1.10
C MET A 1 0.57 14.93 -1.20
N LEU A 2 -0.39 14.07 -0.87
CA LEU A 2 -0.30 12.62 -1.00
C LEU A 2 -1.41 12.17 -1.94
N ASP A 3 -1.04 11.50 -3.03
CA ASP A 3 -1.97 11.08 -4.06
C ASP A 3 -1.94 9.57 -4.26
N PHE A 4 -3.13 8.99 -4.46
CA PHE A 4 -3.39 7.59 -4.81
C PHE A 4 -4.11 7.54 -6.16
N LEU A 5 -3.81 6.55 -7.00
CA LEU A 5 -4.63 6.28 -8.18
C LEU A 5 -5.91 5.54 -7.74
N ASN A 6 -7.01 5.75 -8.47
CA ASN A 6 -8.31 5.18 -8.13
C ASN A 6 -8.28 3.64 -7.99
N LEU A 7 -7.45 2.94 -8.78
CA LEU A 7 -7.31 1.49 -8.70
C LEU A 7 -6.77 1.03 -7.34
N GLN A 8 -5.86 1.79 -6.70
CA GLN A 8 -5.34 1.42 -5.39
C GLN A 8 -6.35 1.61 -4.26
N ARG A 9 -7.29 2.57 -4.41
CA ARG A 9 -8.36 2.73 -3.42
C ARG A 9 -9.24 1.50 -3.38
N LEU A 10 -9.60 0.99 -4.56
CA LEU A 10 -10.40 -0.23 -4.67
C LEU A 10 -9.68 -1.45 -4.07
N GLU A 11 -8.39 -1.62 -4.34
CA GLU A 11 -7.60 -2.72 -3.75
C GLU A 11 -7.48 -2.61 -2.21
N LEU A 12 -7.45 -1.40 -1.66
CA LEU A 12 -7.46 -1.18 -0.21
C LEU A 12 -8.83 -1.49 0.40
N ASP A 13 -9.91 -1.14 -0.28
CA ASP A 13 -11.28 -1.46 0.16
C ASP A 13 -11.50 -2.99 0.17
N ASP A 14 -11.07 -3.69 -0.88
CA ASP A 14 -11.13 -5.16 -0.95
C ASP A 14 -10.31 -5.81 0.19
N ALA A 15 -9.12 -5.27 0.48
CA ALA A 15 -8.28 -5.73 1.58
C ALA A 15 -8.91 -5.47 2.95
N PHE A 16 -9.55 -4.31 3.12
CA PHE A 16 -10.28 -3.98 4.34
C PHE A 16 -11.41 -4.98 4.60
N GLU A 17 -12.27 -5.22 3.60
CA GLU A 17 -13.39 -6.16 3.71
C GLU A 17 -12.91 -7.58 4.00
N TYR A 18 -11.84 -8.02 3.33
CA TYR A 18 -11.22 -9.32 3.60
C TYR A 18 -10.82 -9.45 5.07
N TYR A 19 -10.03 -8.52 5.62
CA TYR A 19 -9.59 -8.61 7.01
C TYR A 19 -10.72 -8.45 8.01
N GLN A 20 -11.67 -7.54 7.73
CA GLN A 20 -12.85 -7.33 8.57
C GLN A 20 -13.72 -8.60 8.66
N SER A 21 -13.79 -9.39 7.58
CA SER A 21 -14.52 -10.66 7.55
C SER A 21 -13.83 -11.79 8.34
N LEU A 22 -12.50 -11.77 8.43
CA LEU A 22 -11.73 -12.77 9.18
C LEU A 22 -11.92 -12.62 10.68
N LEU A 23 -11.85 -11.38 11.17
CA LEU A 23 -12.05 -11.03 12.56
C LEU A 23 -12.53 -9.59 12.66
N GLY A 24 -13.65 -9.37 13.34
CA GLY A 24 -14.18 -8.02 13.54
C GLY A 24 -13.14 -7.10 14.17
N GLY A 25 -12.88 -5.95 13.53
CA GLY A 25 -11.88 -4.97 13.94
C GLY A 25 -10.58 -5.03 13.12
N LEU A 26 -10.27 -6.17 12.50
CA LEU A 26 -8.98 -6.36 11.81
C LEU A 26 -8.86 -5.52 10.53
N GLY A 27 -9.98 -5.22 9.86
CA GLY A 27 -9.99 -4.28 8.72
C GLY A 27 -9.57 -2.87 9.14
N TYR A 28 -10.08 -2.39 10.28
CA TYR A 28 -9.69 -1.08 10.82
C TYR A 28 -8.22 -1.05 11.25
N GLU A 29 -7.74 -2.14 11.84
CA GLU A 29 -6.32 -2.30 12.17
C GLU A 29 -5.42 -2.29 10.93
N PHE A 30 -5.90 -2.85 9.81
CA PHE A 30 -5.20 -2.77 8.52
C PHE A 30 -5.07 -1.32 8.03
N VAL A 31 -6.18 -0.57 8.05
CA VAL A 31 -6.18 0.84 7.63
C VAL A 31 -5.26 1.68 8.53
N ASP A 32 -5.32 1.51 9.86
CA ASP A 32 -4.45 2.23 10.80
C ASP A 32 -2.95 1.92 10.53
N GLU A 33 -2.61 0.68 10.23
CA GLU A 33 -1.23 0.31 9.89
C GLU A 33 -0.76 0.91 8.56
N ILE A 34 -1.65 1.02 7.56
CA ILE A 34 -1.38 1.72 6.29
C ILE A 34 -1.13 3.21 6.55
N GLU A 35 -1.98 3.87 7.33
CA GLU A 35 -1.82 5.27 7.70
C GLU A 35 -0.52 5.54 8.46
N ARG A 36 -0.19 4.70 9.45
CA ARG A 36 1.11 4.76 10.15
C ARG A 36 2.28 4.60 9.20
N SER A 37 2.16 3.72 8.21
CA SER A 37 3.20 3.52 7.20
C SER A 37 3.37 4.76 6.31
N ILE A 38 2.27 5.41 5.92
CA ILE A 38 2.29 6.69 5.20
C ILE A 38 2.94 7.80 6.03
N GLU A 39 2.60 7.93 7.31
CA GLU A 39 3.21 8.93 8.19
C GLU A 39 4.71 8.73 8.33
N ARG A 40 5.17 7.48 8.41
CA ARG A 40 6.61 7.17 8.40
C ARG A 40 7.27 7.55 7.08
N ILE A 41 6.62 7.31 5.94
CA ILE A 41 7.10 7.74 4.62
C ILE A 41 7.20 9.27 4.56
N LYS A 42 6.21 10.01 5.04
CA LYS A 42 6.25 11.48 5.07
C LYS A 42 7.38 12.00 5.94
N LYS A 43 7.61 11.39 7.11
CA LYS A 43 8.67 11.79 8.03
C LYS A 43 10.07 11.47 7.52
N PHE A 44 10.20 10.35 6.80
CA PHE A 44 11.48 9.82 6.34
C PHE A 44 11.41 9.34 4.88
N PRO A 45 11.16 10.24 3.91
CA PRO A 45 10.83 9.86 2.53
C PRO A 45 11.97 9.17 1.79
N THR A 46 13.22 9.42 2.18
CA THR A 46 14.43 8.86 1.56
C THR A 46 15.07 7.73 2.35
N SER A 47 14.48 7.29 3.46
CA SER A 47 15.07 6.27 4.34
C SER A 47 14.79 4.83 3.92
N TYR A 48 13.76 4.60 3.09
CA TYR A 48 13.44 3.27 2.57
C TYR A 48 14.28 2.94 1.33
N GLN A 49 14.59 1.66 1.16
CA GLN A 49 15.38 1.14 0.04
C GLN A 49 14.72 1.45 -1.31
N GLU A 50 15.54 1.85 -2.28
CA GLU A 50 15.15 2.00 -3.67
C GLU A 50 15.00 0.62 -4.31
N ILE A 51 13.83 0.35 -4.89
CA ILE A 51 13.53 -0.90 -5.60
C ILE A 51 13.58 -0.72 -7.13
N GLY A 52 13.96 0.47 -7.59
CA GLY A 52 14.09 0.84 -8.99
C GLY A 52 14.63 2.27 -9.10
N LYS A 53 14.58 2.86 -10.29
CA LYS A 53 15.21 4.17 -10.56
C LYS A 53 14.65 5.34 -9.73
N TYR A 54 13.36 5.29 -9.38
CA TYR A 54 12.68 6.38 -8.65
C TYR A 54 11.75 5.91 -7.53
N SER A 55 11.56 4.59 -7.40
CA SER A 55 10.56 4.01 -6.50
C SER A 55 11.22 3.40 -5.27
N ARG A 56 10.55 3.57 -4.14
CA ARG A 56 10.95 3.04 -2.82
C ARG A 56 9.83 2.18 -2.28
N ARG A 57 10.19 1.22 -1.42
CA ARG A 57 9.22 0.31 -0.78
C ARG A 57 9.27 0.41 0.72
N CYS A 58 8.14 0.79 1.33
CA CYS A 58 7.92 0.73 2.76
C CYS A 58 7.11 -0.54 3.10
N LEU A 59 7.63 -1.39 3.98
CA LEU A 59 6.88 -2.55 4.45
C LEU A 59 5.86 -2.14 5.52
N VAL A 60 4.67 -2.71 5.41
CA VAL A 60 3.62 -2.64 6.42
C VAL A 60 3.95 -3.73 7.45
N HIS A 61 4.08 -3.41 8.74
CA HIS A 61 4.70 -4.37 9.67
C HIS A 61 3.76 -5.51 10.05
N ARG A 62 2.48 -5.18 10.25
CA ARG A 62 1.48 -6.13 10.79
C ARG A 62 0.80 -6.96 9.71
N PHE A 63 0.82 -6.47 8.48
CA PHE A 63 0.13 -7.09 7.34
C PHE A 63 1.13 -7.36 6.23
N PRO A 64 0.96 -8.43 5.44
CA PRO A 64 1.86 -8.80 4.36
C PRO A 64 1.69 -7.86 3.16
N TYR A 65 1.90 -6.55 3.36
CA TYR A 65 1.75 -5.51 2.36
C TYR A 65 2.98 -4.61 2.31
N GLY A 66 3.19 -3.98 1.16
CA GLY A 66 4.22 -2.98 0.93
C GLY A 66 3.66 -1.76 0.20
N LEU A 67 3.99 -0.57 0.68
CA LEU A 67 3.70 0.68 -0.02
C LEU A 67 4.86 1.00 -0.95
N ILE A 68 4.61 0.98 -2.26
CA ILE A 68 5.54 1.45 -3.26
C ILE A 68 5.25 2.92 -3.54
N TYR A 69 6.24 3.77 -3.37
CA TYR A 69 6.06 5.21 -3.50
C TYR A 69 7.24 5.88 -4.21
N GLN A 70 7.00 7.09 -4.71
CA GLN A 70 8.01 7.95 -5.34
C GLN A 70 8.07 9.28 -4.62
N VAL A 71 9.28 9.77 -4.39
CA VAL A 71 9.52 11.10 -3.85
C VAL A 71 9.68 12.06 -5.02
N ARG A 72 8.76 13.03 -5.14
CA ARG A 72 8.80 14.11 -6.14
C ARG A 72 9.12 15.43 -5.47
N ARG A 73 9.35 16.49 -6.25
CA ARG A 73 9.76 17.82 -5.72
C ARG A 73 8.80 18.40 -4.67
N ASN A 74 7.49 18.19 -4.81
CA ASN A 74 6.46 18.80 -3.94
C ASN A 74 5.49 17.79 -3.30
N GLU A 75 5.66 16.50 -3.58
CA GLU A 75 4.69 15.47 -3.22
C GLU A 75 5.33 14.10 -3.07
N ILE A 76 4.61 13.23 -2.37
CA ILE A 76 4.90 11.80 -2.33
C ILE A 76 3.76 11.12 -3.07
N LEU A 77 4.08 10.40 -4.13
CA LEU A 77 3.10 9.62 -4.88
C LEU A 77 3.15 8.18 -4.40
N ILE A 78 2.03 7.65 -3.91
CA ILE A 78 1.91 6.21 -3.67
C ILE A 78 1.56 5.55 -5.01
N VAL A 79 2.49 4.77 -5.55
CA VAL A 79 2.38 4.13 -6.85
C VAL A 79 1.57 2.84 -6.76
N ALA A 80 1.77 2.06 -5.70
CA ALA A 80 1.08 0.79 -5.51
C ALA A 80 1.06 0.36 -4.05
N VAL A 81 0.05 -0.43 -3.69
CA VAL A 81 -0.03 -1.16 -2.42
C VAL A 81 0.07 -2.65 -2.76
N SER A 82 1.25 -3.24 -2.57
CA SER A 82 1.53 -4.61 -3.03
C SER A 82 1.37 -5.63 -1.90
N HIS A 83 0.52 -6.65 -2.08
CA HIS A 83 0.46 -7.79 -1.17
C HIS A 83 1.68 -8.70 -1.36
N LEU A 84 2.51 -8.85 -0.32
CA LEU A 84 3.82 -9.51 -0.34
C LEU A 84 3.76 -11.03 -0.53
N HIS A 85 2.64 -11.67 -0.15
CA HIS A 85 2.46 -13.11 -0.35
C HIS A 85 1.64 -13.45 -1.60
N GLN A 86 1.19 -12.45 -2.36
CA GLN A 86 0.46 -12.73 -3.59
C GLN A 86 1.51 -12.96 -4.69
N LYS A 87 1.71 -14.21 -5.07
CA LYS A 87 2.37 -14.51 -6.36
C LYS A 87 1.56 -13.80 -7.47
N PRO A 88 2.20 -13.29 -8.53
CA PRO A 88 1.57 -12.45 -9.56
C PRO A 88 0.63 -13.24 -10.50
N GLU A 89 -0.33 -13.99 -9.96
CA GLU A 89 -1.16 -14.93 -10.71
C GLU A 89 -2.66 -14.58 -10.72
N SER A 90 -3.05 -13.34 -10.40
CA SER A 90 -4.48 -13.02 -10.21
C SER A 90 -4.95 -11.71 -10.83
N TRP A 91 -4.34 -11.25 -11.93
CA TRP A 91 -4.87 -10.13 -12.73
C TRP A 91 -5.59 -10.57 -14.02
N LYS A 92 -5.65 -11.88 -14.30
CA LYS A 92 -6.48 -12.44 -15.38
C LYS A 92 -7.79 -12.97 -14.83
N SER A 93 -8.71 -12.07 -14.49
CA SER A 93 -10.16 -12.30 -14.54
C SER A 93 -10.86 -10.99 -14.22
N ARG A 94 -10.77 -10.05 -15.17
CA ARG A 94 -11.81 -9.07 -15.40
C ARG A 94 -12.17 -9.21 -16.88
N GLU A 95 -12.91 -10.28 -17.15
CA GLU A 95 -13.74 -10.34 -18.35
C GLU A 95 -15.01 -9.55 -18.02
N GLU A 96 -15.17 -8.41 -18.69
CA GLU A 96 -16.47 -7.94 -19.14
C GLU A 96 -16.53 -8.19 -20.65
#